data_AF-A0ABD0YKK4-F1
#
_entry.id   AF-A0ABD0YKK4-F1
#
_cell.length_a   1.000
_cell.length_b   1.000
_cell.length_c   1.000
_cell.angle_alpha   90.00
_cell.angle_beta   90.00
_cell.angle_gamma   90.00
#
_symmetry.space_group_name_H-M   'P 1'
#
loop_
_entity.id
_entity.type
_entity.pdbx_description
1 polymer ?
#
loop_
_entity_poly.entity_id
_entity_poly.type
_entity_poly.pdbx_seq_one_letter_code
_entity_poly.pdbx_strand_id
1 'polypeptide(L)'
;MGKKKRKSPGKCQQVSEWNAELVQVEHRAKASAKILFYVLDKQTRNVVGIVEAAHFAGARRNLVLVIDNYEKNQLVAGESISKTEFEELSCGLATLQDLVKRQDIPVFNSIPVAIKCTSECGLSSGIDQWLACCSKVPPTNYSSQYSLDIYVGGSCFDFAWKQQVAVPILEKSGLRFRLAECGSQSSSRAGPSEAEAMDSCCVLLFVITSNTRGLETMAMLTKVAVSDYNRGRYYLVDEADRRNVPVFQNVADAVRCAVDKCFSISTACRR
;
A
#
# COMPACT_ATOMS: atom_id res chain seq x y z
N MET A 1 37.90 27.07 -22.23
CA MET A 1 36.47 26.78 -21.94
C MET A 1 36.30 25.32 -21.54
N GLY A 2 36.36 25.01 -20.25
CA GLY A 2 36.20 23.64 -19.75
C GLY A 2 34.71 23.24 -19.73
N LYS A 3 34.35 22.23 -20.52
CA LYS A 3 33.01 21.63 -20.47
C LYS A 3 32.76 21.08 -19.05
N LYS A 4 31.91 21.75 -18.26
CA LYS A 4 31.36 21.19 -17.01
C LYS A 4 30.67 19.87 -17.37
N LYS A 5 31.28 18.74 -17.02
CA LYS A 5 30.61 17.43 -17.00
C LYS A 5 29.39 17.58 -16.07
N ARG A 6 28.19 17.55 -16.63
CA ARG A 6 26.96 17.39 -15.84
C ARG A 6 27.11 16.05 -15.10
N LYS A 7 27.15 16.08 -13.77
CA LYS A 7 27.01 14.85 -12.97
C LYS A 7 25.68 14.20 -13.38
N SER A 8 25.73 12.95 -13.82
CA SER A 8 24.54 12.16 -14.09
C SER A 8 23.65 12.13 -12.84
N PRO A 9 22.35 12.46 -12.91
CA PRO A 9 21.52 12.64 -11.71
C PRO A 9 21.05 11.32 -11.06
N GLY A 10 21.55 10.17 -11.51
CA GLY A 10 20.93 8.86 -11.24
C GLY A 10 21.73 7.91 -10.36
N LYS A 11 22.39 8.36 -9.29
CA LYS A 11 23.01 7.40 -8.35
C LYS A 11 21.94 6.85 -7.43
N CYS A 12 21.44 5.66 -7.74
CA CYS A 12 20.57 4.88 -6.85
C CYS A 12 21.35 4.60 -5.55
N GLN A 13 20.94 5.19 -4.43
CA GLN A 13 21.56 4.94 -3.13
C GLN A 13 20.89 3.74 -2.49
N GLN A 14 21.41 2.55 -2.76
CA GLN A 14 21.07 1.38 -1.94
C GLN A 14 21.92 1.44 -0.67
N VAL A 15 21.28 1.68 0.47
CA VAL A 15 21.91 1.70 1.79
C VAL A 15 21.40 0.52 2.65
N SER A 16 22.23 0.06 3.57
CA SER A 16 21.91 -1.05 4.48
C SER A 16 20.96 -0.64 5.61
N GLU A 17 20.96 0.63 6.00
CA GLU A 17 20.13 1.19 7.07
C GLU A 17 19.35 2.40 6.55
N TRP A 18 18.03 2.35 6.73
CA TRP A 18 17.12 3.41 6.32
C TRP A 18 16.82 4.35 7.48
N ASN A 19 16.76 5.64 7.20
CA ASN A 19 16.38 6.67 8.16
C ASN A 19 15.41 7.69 7.52
N ALA A 20 14.83 8.56 8.33
CA ALA A 20 13.85 9.54 7.87
C ALA A 20 14.38 10.48 6.77
N GLU A 21 15.66 10.86 6.81
CA GLU A 21 16.27 11.75 5.83
C GLU A 21 16.36 11.11 4.44
N LEU A 22 16.74 9.83 4.37
CA LEU A 22 16.83 9.08 3.12
C LEU A 22 15.44 8.85 2.50
N VAL A 23 14.43 8.59 3.34
CA VAL A 23 13.02 8.50 2.91
C VAL A 23 12.58 9.83 2.28
N GLN A 24 12.96 10.97 2.86
CA GLN A 24 12.63 12.28 2.30
C GLN A 24 13.32 12.55 0.96
N VAL A 25 14.61 12.21 0.82
CA VAL A 25 15.35 12.40 -0.44
C VAL A 25 14.69 11.60 -1.56
N GLU A 26 14.39 10.33 -1.29
CA GLU A 26 13.72 9.46 -2.24
C GLU A 26 12.32 9.96 -2.58
N HIS A 27 11.54 10.38 -1.58
CA HIS A 27 10.22 10.97 -1.78
C HIS A 27 10.27 12.19 -2.70
N ARG A 28 11.21 13.12 -2.50
CA ARG A 28 11.36 14.30 -3.37
C ARG A 28 11.67 13.91 -4.81
N ALA A 29 12.54 12.93 -5.01
CA ALA A 29 12.85 12.41 -6.34
C ALA A 29 11.59 11.84 -7.02
N LYS A 30 10.84 10.98 -6.32
CA LYS A 30 9.59 10.39 -6.81
C LYS A 30 8.51 11.44 -7.08
N ALA A 31 8.35 12.41 -6.19
CA ALA A 31 7.38 13.49 -6.34
C ALA A 31 7.62 14.30 -7.62
N SER A 32 8.88 14.58 -7.95
CA SER A 32 9.28 15.34 -9.15
C SER A 32 9.28 14.53 -10.45
N ALA A 33 9.18 13.20 -10.38
CA ALA A 33 9.26 12.33 -11.55
C ALA A 33 7.97 12.39 -12.39
N LYS A 34 8.12 12.61 -13.70
CA LYS A 34 7.00 12.59 -14.66
C LYS A 34 6.42 11.18 -14.87
N ILE A 35 7.27 10.17 -14.83
CA ILE A 35 6.94 8.75 -14.94
C ILE A 35 7.66 8.04 -13.80
N LEU A 36 6.93 7.19 -13.08
CA LEU A 36 7.46 6.30 -12.06
C LEU A 36 7.60 4.93 -12.71
N PHE A 37 8.84 4.53 -13.03
CA PHE A 37 9.14 3.20 -13.54
C PHE A 37 9.53 2.31 -12.35
N TYR A 38 8.66 1.37 -11.99
CA TYR A 38 8.80 0.52 -10.81
C TYR A 38 8.96 -0.94 -11.20
N VAL A 39 10.00 -1.58 -10.66
CA VAL A 39 10.28 -3.01 -10.87
C VAL A 39 10.19 -3.71 -9.53
N LEU A 40 9.29 -4.69 -9.43
CA LEU A 40 9.18 -5.61 -8.31
C LEU A 40 9.78 -6.94 -8.77
N ASP A 41 11.05 -7.17 -8.44
CA ASP A 41 11.78 -8.36 -8.84
C ASP A 41 11.60 -9.51 -7.82
N LYS A 42 11.77 -10.75 -8.26
CA LYS A 42 11.58 -11.93 -7.39
C LYS A 42 12.70 -12.17 -6.36
N GLN A 43 13.79 -11.40 -6.40
CA GLN A 43 14.90 -11.47 -5.45
C GLN A 43 14.70 -10.53 -4.24
N THR A 44 13.71 -9.64 -4.28
CA THR A 44 13.38 -8.72 -3.19
C THR A 44 12.02 -9.10 -2.59
N ARG A 45 11.81 -8.94 -1.27
CA ARG A 45 10.49 -9.19 -0.64
C ARG A 45 9.40 -8.19 -1.08
N ASN A 46 9.80 -7.09 -1.72
CA ASN A 46 8.90 -6.06 -2.29
C ASN A 46 7.87 -5.44 -1.33
N VAL A 47 8.04 -5.57 -0.01
CA VAL A 47 7.08 -5.07 1.00
C VAL A 47 6.80 -3.57 0.81
N VAL A 48 7.85 -2.75 0.74
CA VAL A 48 7.74 -1.31 0.49
C VAL A 48 7.23 -1.05 -0.92
N GLY A 49 7.77 -1.77 -1.91
CA GLY A 49 7.46 -1.52 -3.31
C GLY A 49 5.99 -1.79 -3.67
N ILE A 50 5.36 -2.77 -3.01
CA ILE A 50 3.92 -3.03 -3.13
C ILE A 50 3.10 -1.86 -2.60
N VAL A 51 3.41 -1.38 -1.39
CA VAL A 51 2.70 -0.26 -0.77
C VAL A 51 2.81 1.01 -1.61
N GLU A 52 4.01 1.30 -2.10
CA GLU A 52 4.25 2.49 -2.91
C GLU A 52 3.60 2.41 -4.30
N ALA A 53 3.69 1.27 -4.97
CA ALA A 53 3.02 1.08 -6.26
C ALA A 53 1.50 1.21 -6.12
N ALA A 54 0.91 0.65 -5.06
CA ALA A 54 -0.51 0.83 -4.76
C ALA A 54 -0.85 2.30 -4.48
N HIS A 55 -0.01 3.01 -3.73
CA HIS A 55 -0.18 4.44 -3.48
C HIS A 55 -0.13 5.26 -4.77
N PHE A 56 0.87 5.04 -5.62
CA PHE A 56 1.02 5.76 -6.89
C PHE A 56 -0.13 5.48 -7.85
N ALA A 57 -0.63 4.24 -7.88
CA ALA A 57 -1.81 3.86 -8.64
C ALA A 57 -3.06 4.61 -8.14
N GLY A 58 -3.32 4.60 -6.83
CA GLY A 58 -4.44 5.34 -6.22
C GLY A 58 -4.34 6.85 -6.40
N ALA A 59 -3.11 7.39 -6.36
CA ALA A 59 -2.83 8.82 -6.59
C ALA A 59 -2.80 9.21 -8.07
N ARG A 60 -3.16 8.30 -9.00
CA ARG A 60 -3.19 8.54 -10.45
C ARG A 60 -1.87 9.07 -11.02
N ARG A 61 -0.73 8.64 -10.47
CA ARG A 61 0.59 8.95 -11.03
C ARG A 61 0.81 8.13 -12.30
N ASN A 62 1.63 8.65 -13.21
CA ASN A 62 2.08 7.91 -14.39
C ASN A 62 3.02 6.78 -13.96
N LEU A 63 2.44 5.63 -13.62
CA LEU A 63 3.13 4.45 -13.12
C LEU A 63 3.32 3.46 -14.26
N VAL A 64 4.56 3.04 -14.48
CA VAL A 64 4.91 1.86 -15.29
C VAL A 64 5.39 0.80 -14.32
N LEU A 65 4.68 -0.33 -14.26
CA LEU A 65 4.94 -1.37 -13.27
C LEU A 65 5.40 -2.66 -13.94
N VAL A 66 6.55 -3.18 -13.52
CA VAL A 66 7.08 -4.49 -13.90
C VAL A 66 7.02 -5.40 -12.67
N ILE A 67 6.40 -6.57 -12.80
CA ILE A 67 6.34 -7.57 -11.73
C ILE A 67 6.93 -8.87 -12.25
N ASP A 68 8.00 -9.32 -11.58
CA ASP A 68 8.55 -10.67 -11.71
C ASP A 68 8.03 -11.50 -10.53
N ASN A 69 7.12 -12.43 -10.81
CA ASN A 69 6.44 -13.19 -9.75
C ASN A 69 7.39 -14.17 -9.07
N TYR A 70 7.12 -14.43 -7.79
CA TYR A 70 7.90 -15.38 -7.02
C TYR A 70 7.68 -16.84 -7.48
N GLU A 71 8.75 -17.63 -7.47
CA GLU A 71 8.72 -19.07 -7.73
C GLU A 71 8.83 -19.89 -6.43
N LYS A 72 8.25 -21.09 -6.41
CA LYS A 72 8.34 -21.99 -5.26
C LYS A 72 9.81 -22.35 -5.00
N ASN A 73 10.20 -22.34 -3.72
CA ASN A 73 11.55 -22.68 -3.24
C ASN A 73 12.69 -21.78 -3.74
N GLN A 74 12.40 -20.66 -4.39
CA GLN A 74 13.44 -19.71 -4.77
C GLN A 74 14.05 -19.03 -3.52
N LEU A 75 15.24 -18.46 -3.71
CA LEU A 75 15.87 -17.62 -2.70
C LEU A 75 15.46 -16.16 -2.89
N VAL A 76 15.18 -15.45 -1.79
CA VAL A 76 14.93 -14.01 -1.77
C VAL A 76 16.07 -13.36 -0.99
N ALA A 77 16.79 -12.43 -1.62
CA ALA A 77 18.04 -11.88 -1.11
C ALA A 77 19.08 -12.95 -0.69
N GLY A 78 19.08 -14.10 -1.37
CA GLY A 78 19.94 -15.24 -1.05
C GLY A 78 19.44 -16.13 0.10
N GLU A 79 18.24 -15.89 0.63
CA GLU A 79 17.68 -16.58 1.79
C GLU A 79 16.51 -17.49 1.38
N SER A 80 16.42 -18.66 2.00
CA SER A 80 15.21 -19.48 1.89
C SER A 80 14.08 -18.82 2.68
N ILE A 81 12.91 -18.75 2.06
CA ILE A 81 11.69 -18.26 2.69
C ILE A 81 10.76 -19.43 3.03
N SER A 82 9.97 -19.28 4.09
CA SER A 82 9.00 -20.31 4.48
C SER A 82 7.86 -20.40 3.45
N LYS A 83 7.13 -21.52 3.45
CA LYS A 83 5.93 -21.67 2.60
C LYS A 83 4.92 -20.54 2.85
N THR A 84 4.67 -20.22 4.12
CA THR A 84 3.75 -19.16 4.52
C THR A 84 4.25 -17.78 4.05
N GLU A 85 5.54 -17.49 4.19
CA GLU A 85 6.11 -16.23 3.68
C GLU A 85 5.96 -16.12 2.16
N PHE A 86 6.24 -17.21 1.43
CA PHE A 86 6.01 -17.25 -0.01
C PHE A 86 4.55 -16.98 -0.39
N GLU A 87 3.59 -17.61 0.29
CA GLU A 87 2.16 -17.43 0.05
C GLU A 87 1.71 -15.99 0.32
N GLU A 88 2.19 -15.37 1.40
CA GLU A 88 1.89 -13.98 1.74
C GLU A 88 2.49 -12.97 0.76
N LEU A 89 3.77 -13.13 0.40
CA LEU A 89 4.44 -12.26 -0.56
C LEU A 89 3.78 -12.36 -1.94
N SER A 90 3.44 -13.58 -2.37
CA SER A 90 2.72 -13.83 -3.63
C SER A 90 1.31 -13.23 -3.59
N CYS A 91 0.60 -13.36 -2.48
CA CYS A 91 -0.72 -12.75 -2.27
C CYS A 91 -0.64 -11.22 -2.33
N GLY A 92 0.40 -10.61 -1.74
CA GLY A 92 0.65 -9.17 -1.82
C GLY A 92 0.85 -8.68 -3.25
N LEU A 93 1.65 -9.40 -4.07
CA LEU A 93 1.83 -9.08 -5.49
C LEU A 93 0.53 -9.25 -6.29
N ALA A 94 -0.23 -10.32 -6.06
CA ALA A 94 -1.51 -10.55 -6.70
C ALA A 94 -2.52 -9.44 -6.36
N THR A 95 -2.56 -9.02 -5.10
CA THR A 95 -3.39 -7.91 -4.62
C THR A 95 -3.05 -6.60 -5.33
N LEU A 96 -1.75 -6.30 -5.45
CA LEU A 96 -1.29 -5.14 -6.21
C LEU A 96 -1.69 -5.23 -7.68
N GLN A 97 -1.47 -6.38 -8.32
CA GLN A 97 -1.85 -6.60 -9.73
C GLN A 97 -3.33 -6.35 -9.96
N ASP A 98 -4.20 -6.83 -9.07
CA ASP A 98 -5.64 -6.58 -9.17
C ASP A 98 -5.97 -5.09 -8.99
N LEU A 99 -5.34 -4.43 -8.03
CA LEU A 99 -5.54 -3.00 -7.77
C LEU A 99 -5.14 -2.15 -8.98
N VAL A 100 -3.95 -2.35 -9.54
CA VAL A 100 -3.46 -1.54 -10.66
C VAL A 100 -4.22 -1.82 -11.95
N LYS A 101 -4.65 -3.08 -12.19
CA LYS A 101 -5.49 -3.43 -13.34
C LYS A 101 -6.84 -2.71 -13.32
N ARG A 102 -7.46 -2.57 -12.15
CA ARG A 102 -8.72 -1.80 -11.99
C ARG A 102 -8.55 -0.31 -12.27
N GLN A 103 -7.33 0.20 -12.21
CA GLN A 103 -7.00 1.59 -12.54
C GLN A 103 -6.50 1.74 -13.98
N ASP A 104 -6.65 0.69 -14.80
CA ASP A 104 -6.16 0.61 -16.19
C ASP A 104 -4.65 0.86 -16.33
N ILE A 105 -3.88 0.55 -15.27
CA ILE A 105 -2.42 0.66 -15.29
C ILE A 105 -1.83 -0.66 -15.80
N PRO A 106 -1.02 -0.63 -16.88
CA PRO A 106 -0.43 -1.84 -17.44
C PRO A 106 0.64 -2.41 -16.50
N VAL A 107 0.62 -3.73 -16.34
CA VAL A 107 1.65 -4.50 -15.64
C VAL A 107 2.42 -5.31 -16.65
N PHE A 108 3.74 -5.15 -16.65
CA PHE A 108 4.64 -5.88 -17.51
C PHE A 108 5.34 -7.00 -16.73
N ASN A 109 5.73 -8.06 -17.43
CA ASN A 109 6.58 -9.14 -16.90
C ASN A 109 8.01 -9.07 -17.44
N SER A 110 8.35 -8.01 -18.17
CA SER A 110 9.62 -7.86 -18.87
C SER A 110 10.06 -6.40 -18.88
N ILE A 111 11.23 -6.13 -18.29
CA ILE A 111 11.84 -4.80 -18.26
C ILE A 111 12.05 -4.26 -19.69
N PRO A 112 12.61 -5.02 -20.65
CA PRO A 112 12.73 -4.56 -22.04
C PRO A 112 11.40 -4.14 -22.67
N VAL A 113 10.32 -4.91 -22.46
CA VAL A 113 8.99 -4.60 -23.01
C VAL A 113 8.44 -3.34 -22.37
N ALA A 114 8.56 -3.21 -21.06
CA ALA A 114 8.11 -2.03 -20.32
C ALA A 114 8.87 -0.77 -20.75
N ILE A 115 10.20 -0.84 -20.94
CA ILE A 115 11.02 0.28 -21.42
C ILE A 115 10.57 0.68 -22.82
N LYS A 116 10.38 -0.29 -23.73
CA LYS A 116 9.91 -0.03 -25.09
C LYS A 116 8.56 0.70 -25.06
N CYS A 117 7.58 0.17 -24.33
CA CYS A 117 6.27 0.80 -24.17
C CYS A 117 6.37 2.21 -23.58
N THR A 118 7.19 2.41 -22.54
CA THR A 118 7.41 3.73 -21.93
C THR A 118 7.99 4.74 -22.93
N SER A 119 8.93 4.31 -23.77
CA SER A 119 9.53 5.17 -24.79
C SER A 119 8.56 5.53 -25.91
N GLU A 120 7.75 4.58 -26.36
CA GLU A 120 6.76 4.78 -27.43
C GLU A 120 5.62 5.69 -26.95
N CYS A 121 5.05 5.44 -25.77
CA CYS A 121 4.02 6.30 -25.16
C CYS A 121 4.54 7.69 -24.76
N GLY A 122 5.85 7.84 -24.52
CA GLY A 122 6.48 9.13 -24.22
C GLY A 122 6.78 10.00 -25.45
N LEU A 123 6.73 9.44 -26.66
CA LEU A 123 7.17 10.09 -27.91
C LEU A 123 6.03 10.35 -28.91
N SER A 124 4.97 9.54 -28.93
CA SER A 124 3.80 9.78 -29.78
C SER A 124 2.66 10.44 -28.99
N SER A 125 2.42 11.71 -29.28
CA SER A 125 1.20 12.47 -28.92
C SER A 125 0.74 12.37 -27.46
N GLY A 126 1.47 13.07 -26.58
CA GLY A 126 0.95 13.60 -25.33
C GLY A 126 0.69 12.57 -24.23
N ILE A 127 1.22 12.86 -23.04
CA ILE A 127 0.74 12.31 -21.76
C ILE A 127 -0.80 12.30 -21.68
N ASP A 128 -1.49 13.16 -22.44
CA ASP A 128 -2.94 13.23 -22.62
C ASP A 128 -3.61 11.93 -23.07
N GLN A 129 -2.94 11.07 -23.87
CA GLN A 129 -3.53 9.79 -24.29
C GLN A 129 -3.42 8.71 -23.20
N TRP A 130 -2.37 8.75 -22.38
CA TRP A 130 -2.25 7.94 -21.15
C TRP A 130 -3.25 8.42 -20.09
N LEU A 131 -3.40 9.75 -19.93
CA LEU A 131 -4.42 10.37 -19.08
C LEU A 131 -5.84 9.95 -19.52
N ALA A 132 -6.16 9.94 -20.82
CA ALA A 132 -7.48 9.55 -21.32
C ALA A 132 -7.89 8.10 -20.96
N CYS A 133 -6.92 7.19 -20.79
CA CYS A 133 -7.17 5.83 -20.26
C CYS A 133 -7.37 5.83 -18.74
N CYS A 134 -6.57 6.59 -17.97
CA CYS A 134 -6.65 6.63 -16.51
C CYS A 134 -7.71 7.60 -15.94
N SER A 135 -8.30 8.49 -16.76
CA SER A 135 -9.22 9.56 -16.32
C SER A 135 -10.71 9.15 -16.29
N LYS A 136 -11.06 7.90 -16.59
CA LYS A 136 -12.47 7.45 -16.60
C LYS A 136 -13.01 7.03 -15.23
N VAL A 137 -12.68 7.75 -14.17
CA VAL A 137 -13.44 7.67 -12.91
C VAL A 137 -13.93 9.07 -12.58
N PRO A 138 -15.26 9.32 -12.59
CA PRO A 138 -15.78 10.62 -12.23
C PRO A 138 -15.39 10.95 -10.78
N PRO A 139 -15.13 12.22 -10.44
CA PRO A 139 -15.04 12.61 -9.04
C PRO A 139 -16.38 12.22 -8.39
N THR A 140 -16.35 11.26 -7.48
CA THR A 140 -17.53 10.89 -6.71
C THR A 140 -17.91 12.12 -5.89
N ASN A 141 -19.07 12.67 -6.20
CA ASN A 141 -19.69 13.74 -5.42
C ASN A 141 -19.83 13.23 -3.98
N TYR A 142 -18.95 13.67 -3.07
CA TYR A 142 -18.98 13.34 -1.65
C TYR A 142 -20.12 14.07 -0.93
N SER A 143 -21.34 13.95 -1.44
CA SER A 143 -22.55 14.44 -0.80
C SER A 143 -23.48 13.25 -0.53
N SER A 144 -23.54 12.85 0.74
CA SER A 144 -24.56 12.01 1.40
C SER A 144 -24.75 10.54 0.95
N GLN A 145 -23.70 9.70 0.88
CA GLN A 145 -23.87 8.30 0.42
C GLN A 145 -23.12 7.20 1.20
N TYR A 146 -22.71 7.42 2.46
CA TYR A 146 -22.12 6.34 3.26
C TYR A 146 -23.20 5.48 3.92
N SER A 147 -23.21 4.18 3.63
CA SER A 147 -24.14 3.23 4.23
C SER A 147 -23.61 2.61 5.51
N LEU A 148 -22.36 2.88 5.89
CA LEU A 148 -21.72 2.45 7.14
C LEU A 148 -20.84 3.57 7.69
N ASP A 149 -20.61 3.56 9.00
CA ASP A 149 -19.80 4.58 9.67
C ASP A 149 -18.32 4.16 9.66
N ILE A 150 -18.01 2.92 10.06
CA ILE A 150 -16.62 2.47 10.21
C ILE A 150 -16.36 1.14 9.48
N TYR A 151 -15.36 1.11 8.63
CA TYR A 151 -14.72 -0.13 8.19
C TYR A 151 -13.54 -0.46 9.13
N VAL A 152 -13.48 -1.68 9.65
CA VAL A 152 -12.40 -2.13 10.55
C VAL A 152 -11.58 -3.21 9.85
N GLY A 153 -10.48 -2.76 9.25
CA GLY A 153 -9.46 -3.59 8.60
C GLY A 153 -8.26 -3.88 9.50
N GLY A 154 -7.32 -4.64 8.95
CA GLY A 154 -6.04 -4.93 9.59
C GLY A 154 -5.85 -6.40 9.94
N SER A 155 -5.05 -6.65 10.97
CA SER A 155 -4.59 -7.99 11.37
C SER A 155 -5.75 -8.97 11.51
N CYS A 156 -5.55 -10.12 10.90
CA CYS A 156 -6.57 -11.14 10.69
C CYS A 156 -6.25 -12.46 11.39
N PHE A 157 -4.96 -12.73 11.61
CA PHE A 157 -4.47 -13.89 12.33
C PHE A 157 -4.61 -13.67 13.83
N ASP A 158 -4.47 -12.40 14.25
CA ASP A 158 -4.80 -11.94 15.58
C ASP A 158 -6.22 -11.38 15.58
N PHE A 159 -7.16 -12.14 16.15
CA PHE A 159 -8.57 -11.75 16.28
C PHE A 159 -8.91 -11.23 17.68
N ALA A 160 -8.00 -11.38 18.65
CA ALA A 160 -8.27 -11.03 20.04
C ALA A 160 -8.57 -9.54 20.17
N TRP A 161 -7.81 -8.68 19.50
CA TRP A 161 -8.06 -7.24 19.50
C TRP A 161 -9.42 -6.87 18.90
N LYS A 162 -9.92 -7.61 17.88
CA LYS A 162 -11.23 -7.37 17.28
C LYS A 162 -12.33 -7.62 18.32
N GLN A 163 -12.32 -8.80 18.96
CA GLN A 163 -13.38 -9.23 19.88
C GLN A 163 -13.28 -8.59 21.27
N GLN A 164 -12.08 -8.41 21.80
CA GLN A 164 -11.88 -7.95 23.18
C GLN A 164 -11.79 -6.44 23.31
N VAL A 165 -11.47 -5.72 22.22
CA VAL A 165 -11.23 -4.27 22.27
C VAL A 165 -12.10 -3.51 21.28
N ALA A 166 -11.99 -3.79 19.97
CA ALA A 166 -12.66 -2.97 18.96
C ALA A 166 -14.19 -3.10 19.01
N VAL A 167 -14.71 -4.34 19.00
CA VAL A 167 -16.16 -4.61 18.99
C VAL A 167 -16.86 -3.99 20.22
N PRO A 168 -16.40 -4.20 21.47
CA PRO A 168 -17.07 -3.61 22.63
C PRO A 168 -17.15 -2.07 22.60
N ILE A 169 -16.11 -1.39 22.09
CA ILE A 169 -16.10 0.08 21.98
C ILE A 169 -17.05 0.54 20.88
N LEU A 170 -17.04 -0.14 19.72
CA LEU A 170 -17.89 0.19 18.57
C LEU A 170 -19.37 -0.05 18.87
N GLU A 171 -19.72 -1.19 19.47
CA GLU A 171 -21.10 -1.49 19.87
C GLU A 171 -21.64 -0.47 20.88
N LYS A 172 -20.82 -0.08 21.86
CA LYS A 172 -21.19 0.95 22.84
C LYS A 172 -21.43 2.33 22.21
N SER A 173 -20.80 2.63 21.07
CA SER A 173 -20.96 3.91 20.37
C SER A 173 -22.27 4.03 19.57
N GLY A 174 -22.92 2.90 19.25
CA GLY A 174 -24.11 2.87 18.40
C GLY A 174 -23.86 3.10 16.91
N LEU A 175 -22.59 3.16 16.48
CA LEU A 175 -22.21 3.29 15.07
C LEU A 175 -22.38 1.98 14.31
N ARG A 176 -22.67 2.06 13.01
CA ARG A 176 -22.73 0.92 12.11
C ARG A 176 -21.33 0.65 11.56
N PHE A 177 -20.80 -0.53 11.79
CA PHE A 177 -19.46 -0.89 11.35
C PHE A 177 -19.42 -2.22 10.59
N ARG A 178 -18.36 -2.40 9.79
CA ARG A 178 -18.05 -3.66 9.09
C ARG A 178 -16.64 -4.08 9.43
N LEU A 179 -16.47 -5.32 9.89
CA LEU A 179 -15.17 -5.92 10.11
C LEU A 179 -14.68 -6.56 8.80
N ALA A 180 -13.39 -6.43 8.49
CA ALA A 180 -12.78 -7.19 7.40
C ALA A 180 -12.95 -8.69 7.64
N GLU A 181 -13.53 -9.39 6.66
CA GLU A 181 -13.73 -10.83 6.71
C GLU A 181 -12.38 -11.54 6.62
N CYS A 182 -12.10 -12.42 7.59
CA CYS A 182 -10.95 -13.31 7.49
C CYS A 182 -11.37 -14.52 6.65
N GLY A 183 -11.46 -14.35 5.33
CA GLY A 183 -11.76 -15.46 4.44
C GLY A 183 -10.69 -16.56 4.55
N SER A 184 -11.12 -17.81 4.64
CA SER A 184 -10.28 -19.02 4.57
C SER A 184 -9.70 -19.26 3.17
N GLN A 185 -9.75 -18.27 2.27
CA GLN A 185 -9.40 -18.42 0.87
C GLN A 185 -8.07 -17.74 0.54
N SER A 186 -7.29 -18.45 -0.28
CA SER A 186 -5.99 -18.09 -0.85
C SER A 186 -6.04 -16.96 -1.89
N SER A 187 -7.16 -16.24 -2.01
CA SER A 187 -7.37 -15.15 -2.96
C SER A 187 -7.16 -13.79 -2.30
N SER A 188 -6.68 -12.84 -3.10
CA SER A 188 -6.44 -11.43 -2.74
C SER A 188 -7.51 -10.89 -1.80
N ARG A 189 -7.09 -10.42 -0.62
CA ARG A 189 -7.97 -9.83 0.40
C ARG A 189 -8.66 -8.57 -0.11
N ALA A 190 -7.99 -7.78 -0.94
CA ALA A 190 -8.61 -6.62 -1.59
C ALA A 190 -9.47 -7.02 -2.80
N GLY A 191 -10.35 -8.01 -2.62
CA GLY A 191 -11.36 -8.36 -3.61
C GLY A 191 -12.35 -7.21 -3.85
N PRO A 192 -13.13 -7.24 -4.96
CA PRO A 192 -14.08 -6.15 -5.26
C PRO A 192 -15.07 -5.89 -4.11
N SER A 193 -15.52 -6.96 -3.45
CA SER A 193 -16.42 -6.89 -2.30
C SER A 193 -15.80 -6.14 -1.11
N GLU A 194 -14.50 -6.34 -0.83
CA GLU A 194 -13.81 -5.65 0.26
C GLU A 194 -13.58 -4.17 -0.08
N ALA A 195 -13.24 -3.86 -1.34
CA ALA A 195 -13.11 -2.48 -1.79
C ALA A 195 -14.45 -1.72 -1.74
N GLU A 196 -15.54 -2.33 -2.23
CA GLU A 196 -16.89 -1.77 -2.14
C GLU A 196 -17.33 -1.58 -0.68
N ALA A 197 -16.91 -2.49 0.20
CA ALA A 197 -17.11 -2.35 1.62
C ALA A 197 -16.39 -1.15 2.22
N MET A 198 -15.14 -0.91 1.86
CA MET A 198 -14.40 0.28 2.27
C MET A 198 -15.06 1.55 1.71
N ASP A 199 -15.44 1.56 0.43
CA ASP A 199 -16.07 2.71 -0.24
C ASP A 199 -17.42 3.10 0.39
N SER A 200 -18.13 2.13 0.97
CA SER A 200 -19.39 2.34 1.67
C SER A 200 -19.26 2.95 3.07
N CYS A 201 -18.05 3.04 3.61
CA CYS A 201 -17.76 3.53 4.97
C CYS A 201 -17.20 4.95 4.98
N CYS A 202 -17.58 5.76 5.97
CA CYS A 202 -17.05 7.13 6.09
C CYS A 202 -15.67 7.20 6.74
N VAL A 203 -15.35 6.26 7.63
CA VAL A 203 -14.04 6.12 8.27
C VAL A 203 -13.50 4.72 8.04
N LEU A 204 -12.22 4.64 7.65
CA LEU A 204 -11.48 3.39 7.58
C LEU A 204 -10.51 3.33 8.76
N LEU A 205 -10.67 2.32 9.62
CA LEU A 205 -9.77 1.99 10.72
C LEU A 205 -8.97 0.75 10.36
N PHE A 206 -7.64 0.85 10.36
CA PHE A 206 -6.76 -0.30 10.15
C PHE A 206 -5.90 -0.54 11.40
N VAL A 207 -5.97 -1.77 11.93
CA VAL A 207 -5.16 -2.19 13.09
C VAL A 207 -4.08 -3.17 12.64
N ILE A 208 -2.81 -2.79 12.76
CA ILE A 208 -1.68 -3.65 12.43
C ILE A 208 -1.07 -4.14 13.74
N THR A 209 -1.32 -5.40 14.11
CA THR A 209 -0.77 -5.95 15.36
C THR A 209 0.68 -6.36 15.18
N SER A 210 1.41 -6.47 16.30
CA SER A 210 2.72 -7.11 16.29
C SER A 210 2.60 -8.53 15.74
N ASN A 211 1.53 -9.26 16.10
CA ASN A 211 1.31 -10.69 15.79
C ASN A 211 0.91 -10.99 14.35
N THR A 212 0.62 -9.97 13.53
CA THR A 212 0.73 -10.10 12.08
C THR A 212 2.22 -10.19 11.70
N ARG A 213 2.74 -11.43 11.79
CA ARG A 213 4.16 -11.82 11.76
C ARG A 213 4.99 -11.29 12.93
N GLY A 214 4.49 -11.48 14.15
CA GLY A 214 5.08 -11.02 15.41
C GLY A 214 5.79 -12.10 16.18
N LEU A 215 6.95 -11.74 16.74
CA LEU A 215 7.81 -12.48 17.66
C LEU A 215 8.12 -13.97 17.35
N GLU A 216 7.13 -14.85 17.17
CA GLU A 216 7.37 -16.26 16.85
C GLU A 216 8.04 -16.45 15.48
N THR A 217 7.66 -15.65 14.48
CA THR A 217 8.33 -15.69 13.17
C THR A 217 9.64 -14.92 13.19
N MET A 218 9.76 -13.84 13.98
CA MET A 218 10.99 -13.03 14.05
C MET A 218 12.19 -13.82 14.58
N ALA A 219 11.99 -14.79 15.47
CA ALA A 219 13.06 -15.69 15.90
C ALA A 219 13.66 -16.51 14.74
N MET A 220 12.92 -16.65 13.63
CA MET A 220 13.34 -17.33 12.40
C MET A 220 13.63 -16.38 11.23
N LEU A 221 13.46 -15.07 11.40
CA LEU A 221 13.75 -14.09 10.36
C LEU A 221 15.21 -13.70 10.37
N THR A 222 15.77 -13.53 9.18
CA THR A 222 17.12 -13.02 8.99
C THR A 222 17.18 -11.51 9.24
N LYS A 223 18.39 -10.99 9.45
CA LYS A 223 18.61 -9.53 9.60
C LYS A 223 18.12 -8.75 8.37
N VAL A 224 18.26 -9.32 7.17
CA VAL A 224 17.81 -8.69 5.92
C VAL A 224 16.29 -8.60 5.89
N ALA A 225 15.59 -9.69 6.24
CA ALA A 225 14.14 -9.72 6.33
C ALA A 225 13.62 -8.68 7.34
N VAL A 226 14.22 -8.63 8.54
CA VAL A 226 13.87 -7.64 9.57
C VAL A 226 14.06 -6.22 9.06
N SER A 227 15.17 -5.94 8.37
CA SER A 227 15.43 -4.63 7.77
C SER A 227 14.36 -4.25 6.73
N ASP A 228 13.97 -5.17 5.85
CA ASP A 228 12.93 -4.93 4.84
C ASP A 228 11.56 -4.64 5.45
N TYR A 229 11.14 -5.39 6.48
CA TYR A 229 9.86 -5.16 7.15
C TYR A 229 9.88 -3.84 7.94
N ASN A 230 10.97 -3.54 8.63
CA ASN A 230 11.11 -2.27 9.36
C ASN A 230 11.12 -1.08 8.42
N ARG A 231 11.77 -1.20 7.25
CA ARG A 231 11.68 -0.20 6.19
C ARG A 231 10.23 0.02 5.77
N GLY A 232 9.47 -1.05 5.54
CA GLY A 232 8.02 -0.97 5.28
C GLY A 232 7.25 -0.17 6.33
N ARG A 233 7.55 -0.41 7.63
CA ARG A 233 6.93 0.32 8.74
C ARG A 233 7.29 1.81 8.74
N TYR A 234 8.56 2.16 8.49
CA TYR A 234 8.98 3.56 8.39
C TYR A 234 8.25 4.30 7.27
N TYR A 235 8.13 3.70 6.08
CA TYR A 235 7.40 4.30 4.96
C TYR A 235 5.92 4.50 5.29
N LEU A 236 5.28 3.52 5.93
CA LEU A 236 3.87 3.62 6.28
C LEU A 236 3.60 4.75 7.29
N VAL A 237 4.47 4.90 8.30
CA VAL A 237 4.35 5.98 9.29
C VAL A 237 4.62 7.34 8.64
N ASP A 238 5.69 7.47 7.86
CA ASP A 238 6.02 8.73 7.17
C ASP A 238 4.91 9.16 6.18
N GLU A 239 4.31 8.24 5.43
CA GLU A 239 3.20 8.58 4.54
C GLU A 239 1.92 8.92 5.33
N ALA A 240 1.65 8.24 6.44
CA ALA A 240 0.53 8.57 7.32
C ALA A 240 0.66 10.00 7.88
N ASP A 241 1.85 10.37 8.36
CA ASP A 241 2.15 11.70 8.88
C ASP A 241 1.93 12.77 7.80
N ARG A 242 2.45 12.57 6.58
CA ARG A 242 2.27 13.52 5.47
C ARG A 242 0.81 13.73 5.07
N ARG A 243 -0.01 12.69 5.22
CA ARG A 243 -1.43 12.71 4.87
C ARG A 243 -2.32 13.10 6.07
N ASN A 244 -1.72 13.44 7.21
CA ASN A 244 -2.42 13.70 8.47
C ASN A 244 -3.36 12.54 8.86
N VAL A 245 -2.92 11.31 8.62
CA VAL A 245 -3.59 10.09 9.08
C VAL A 245 -3.08 9.78 10.48
N PRO A 246 -3.93 9.77 11.51
CA PRO A 246 -3.47 9.56 12.88
C PRO A 246 -3.04 8.10 13.09
N VAL A 247 -1.84 7.92 13.65
CA VAL A 247 -1.26 6.61 13.98
C VAL A 247 -1.21 6.43 15.49
N PHE A 248 -1.67 5.29 15.98
CA PHE A 248 -1.74 4.98 17.40
C PHE A 248 -0.98 3.69 17.71
N GLN A 249 -0.35 3.64 18.88
CA GLN A 249 0.28 2.44 19.41
C GLN A 249 -0.71 1.53 20.14
N ASN A 250 -1.83 2.09 20.62
CA ASN A 250 -2.86 1.37 21.34
C ASN A 250 -4.14 1.23 20.51
N VAL A 251 -4.66 0.01 20.41
CA VAL A 251 -5.86 -0.30 19.63
C VAL A 251 -7.10 0.44 20.16
N ALA A 252 -7.27 0.53 21.48
CA ALA A 252 -8.44 1.18 22.07
C ALA A 252 -8.46 2.68 21.75
N ASP A 253 -7.30 3.34 21.78
CA ASP A 253 -7.19 4.77 21.43
C ASP A 253 -7.49 5.01 19.95
N ALA A 254 -7.01 4.13 19.07
CA ALA A 254 -7.32 4.18 17.64
C ALA A 254 -8.83 4.04 17.38
N VAL A 255 -9.48 3.09 18.04
CA VAL A 255 -10.93 2.86 17.90
C VAL A 255 -11.72 4.07 18.41
N ARG A 256 -11.35 4.64 19.56
CA ARG A 256 -12.00 5.86 20.09
C ARG A 256 -11.83 7.05 19.14
N CYS A 257 -10.62 7.26 18.61
CA CYS A 257 -10.39 8.31 17.62
C CYS A 257 -11.25 8.14 16.36
N ALA A 258 -11.41 6.90 15.87
CA ALA A 258 -12.28 6.63 14.72
C ALA A 258 -13.75 6.97 15.02
N VAL A 259 -14.24 6.60 16.20
CA VAL A 259 -15.60 6.95 16.69
C VAL A 259 -15.79 8.47 16.72
N ASP A 260 -14.88 9.21 17.34
CA ASP A 260 -14.95 10.67 17.43
C ASP A 260 -14.92 11.35 16.05
N LYS A 261 -14.15 10.78 15.12
CA LYS A 261 -14.06 11.26 13.73
C LYS A 261 -15.39 11.05 12.98
N CYS A 262 -16.06 9.91 13.15
CA CYS A 262 -17.39 9.67 12.57
C CYS A 262 -18.44 10.68 13.07
N PHE A 263 -18.44 11.00 14.37
CA PHE A 263 -19.36 12.00 14.93
C PHE A 263 -19.05 13.41 14.41
N SER A 264 -17.78 13.75 14.23
CA SER A 264 -17.34 15.03 13.67
C SER A 264 -17.76 15.18 12.19
N ILE A 265 -17.67 14.12 11.39
CA ILE A 265 -18.13 14.12 9.99
C ILE A 265 -19.67 14.26 9.92
N SER A 266 -20.39 13.54 10.79
CA SER A 266 -21.86 13.55 10.83
C SER A 266 -22.44 14.91 11.21
N THR A 267 -21.73 15.69 12.04
CA THR A 267 -22.14 17.04 12.46
C THR A 267 -21.82 18.09 11.39
N ALA A 268 -20.70 17.94 10.66
CA ALA A 268 -20.34 18.81 9.54
C ALA A 268 -21.30 18.70 8.36
N CYS A 269 -21.89 17.52 8.13
CA CYS A 269 -22.84 17.29 7.02
C CYS A 269 -24.28 17.76 7.31
N ARG A 270 -24.58 18.23 8.54
CA ARG A 270 -25.91 18.76 8.95
C ARG A 270 -25.96 20.30 9.04
N ARG A 271 -24.88 21.00 8.69
CA ARG A 271 -24.84 22.46 8.56
C ARG A 271 -24.78 22.84 7.10
#